data_AF-A0A2U9PXW2-F1
#
_entry.id   AF-A0A2U9PXW2-F1
#
_cell.length_a   1.000
_cell.length_b   1.000
_cell.length_c   1.000
_cell.angle_alpha   90.00
_cell.angle_beta   90.00
_cell.angle_gamma   90.00
#
_symmetry.space_group_name_H-M   'P 1'
#
loop_
_entity.id
_entity.type
_entity.pdbx_description
1 polymer ?
#
loop_
_entity_poly.entity_id
_entity_poly.type
_entity_poly.pdbx_seq_one_letter_code
_entity_poly.pdbx_strand_id
1 'polypeptide(L)'
;MHLRRCAKCGHIGCCDDSLGRHAAAHWRETKHPVIRSFEPGEDWFWNYAENAYVDGPELAPPQHHPEDQPVPGPRGRVPTDWADRLRAR
;
A
#
# COMPACT_ATOMS: atom_id res chain seq x y z
N MET A 1 -5.31 -6.54 -4.51
CA MET A 1 -3.99 -5.88 -4.41
C MET A 1 -4.26 -4.39 -4.27
N HIS A 2 -3.75 -3.77 -3.21
CA HIS A 2 -4.05 -2.39 -2.81
C HIS A 2 -2.78 -1.60 -2.52
N LEU A 3 -2.84 -0.29 -2.62
CA LEU A 3 -1.77 0.65 -2.31
C LEU A 3 -1.89 1.19 -0.88
N ARG A 4 -0.74 1.35 -0.25
CA ARG A 4 -0.57 1.86 1.11
C ARG A 4 0.38 3.05 1.07
N ARG A 5 0.05 4.11 1.80
CA ARG A 5 0.89 5.30 1.94
C ARG A 5 1.46 5.37 3.36
N CYS A 6 2.77 5.54 3.49
CA CYS A 6 3.39 5.80 4.77
C CYS A 6 2.90 7.14 5.35
N ALA A 7 2.37 7.12 6.57
CA ALA A 7 1.87 8.34 7.23
C ALA A 7 2.99 9.32 7.59
N LYS A 8 4.23 8.83 7.74
CA LYS A 8 5.38 9.63 8.15
C LYS A 8 6.12 10.31 6.99
N CYS A 9 6.31 9.61 5.87
CA CYS A 9 7.12 10.13 4.75
C CYS A 9 6.41 10.13 3.39
N GLY A 10 5.17 9.63 3.32
CA GLY A 10 4.38 9.63 2.09
C GLY A 10 4.76 8.58 1.05
N HIS A 11 5.71 7.68 1.33
CA HIS A 11 6.06 6.58 0.43
C HIS A 11 4.83 5.70 0.12
N ILE A 12 4.63 5.35 -1.16
CA ILE A 12 3.51 4.51 -1.61
C ILE A 12 4.05 3.14 -2.01
N GLY A 13 3.48 2.09 -1.43
CA GLY A 13 3.84 0.70 -1.71
C GLY A 13 2.61 -0.21 -1.77
N CYS A 14 2.70 -1.32 -2.49
CA CYS A 14 1.65 -2.33 -2.51
C CYS A 14 1.57 -3.09 -1.17
N CYS A 15 0.36 -3.52 -0.80
CA CYS A 15 0.04 -4.22 0.44
C CYS A 15 0.74 -5.59 0.58
N ASP A 16 0.62 -6.24 1.74
CA ASP A 16 1.30 -7.51 2.03
C ASP A 16 0.75 -8.73 1.28
N ASP A 17 -0.44 -8.60 0.69
CA ASP A 17 -1.02 -9.59 -0.20
C ASP A 17 -0.51 -9.48 -1.65
N SER A 18 0.29 -8.45 -1.95
CA SER A 18 0.96 -8.32 -3.23
C SER A 18 2.22 -9.17 -3.32
N LEU A 19 2.71 -9.41 -4.55
CA LEU A 19 3.99 -10.08 -4.78
C LEU A 19 5.18 -9.35 -4.14
N GLY A 20 5.18 -8.02 -4.23
CA GLY A 20 6.31 -7.18 -3.82
C GLY A 20 6.32 -6.81 -2.33
N ARG A 21 5.16 -6.83 -1.66
CA ARG A 21 5.00 -6.45 -0.24
C ARG A 21 5.73 -5.15 0.11
N HIS A 22 5.69 -4.18 -0.79
CA HIS A 22 6.51 -2.97 -0.71
C HIS A 22 6.21 -2.16 0.55
N ALA A 23 4.96 -2.14 1.02
CA ALA A 23 4.59 -1.43 2.24
C ALA A 23 5.31 -1.97 3.49
N ALA A 24 5.29 -3.29 3.73
CA ALA A 24 6.04 -3.85 4.85
C ALA A 24 7.55 -3.88 4.63
N ALA A 25 8.04 -3.99 3.38
CA ALA A 25 9.47 -3.85 3.08
C ALA A 25 9.96 -2.44 3.49
N HIS A 26 9.23 -1.41 3.06
CA HIS A 26 9.48 -0.02 3.45
C HIS A 26 9.50 0.17 4.96
N TRP A 27 8.52 -0.38 5.69
CA TRP A 27 8.52 -0.33 7.15
C TRP A 27 9.78 -0.98 7.75
N ARG A 28 10.16 -2.17 7.29
CA ARG A 28 11.33 -2.88 7.82
C ARG A 28 12.63 -2.10 7.63
N GLU A 29 12.76 -1.39 6.53
CA GLU A 29 13.92 -0.57 6.19
C GLU A 29 13.96 0.77 6.94
N THR A 30 12.84 1.49 6.97
CA THR A 30 12.78 2.87 7.47
C THR A 30 12.32 2.99 8.93
N LYS A 31 11.74 1.92 9.49
CA LYS A 31 11.06 1.90 10.78
C LYS A 31 9.90 2.90 10.86
N HIS A 32 9.18 3.10 9.76
CA HIS A 32 7.93 3.86 9.73
C HIS A 32 6.75 2.89 9.82
N PRO A 33 6.15 2.69 11.00
CA PRO A 33 5.23 1.56 11.21
C PRO A 33 3.79 1.88 10.79
N VAL A 34 3.43 3.17 10.69
CA VAL A 34 2.07 3.59 10.37
C VAL A 34 1.92 3.85 8.88
N ILE A 35 0.97 3.14 8.28
CA ILE A 35 0.49 3.36 6.92
C ILE A 35 -0.98 3.76 6.94
N ARG A 36 -1.41 4.47 5.90
CA ARG A 36 -2.81 4.73 5.56
C ARG A 36 -3.17 3.95 4.31
N SER A 37 -4.43 3.55 4.15
CA SER A 37 -4.90 3.15 2.83
C SER A 37 -4.72 4.29 1.82
N PHE A 38 -4.41 3.92 0.58
CA PHE A 38 -4.29 4.85 -0.54
C PHE A 38 -5.25 4.48 -1.68
N GLU A 39 -6.29 3.72 -1.35
CA GLU A 39 -7.38 3.36 -2.25
C GLU A 39 -8.49 4.43 -2.19
N PRO A 40 -9.21 4.68 -3.29
CA PRO A 40 -10.37 5.58 -3.29
C PRO A 40 -11.42 5.16 -2.25
N GLY A 41 -11.92 6.13 -1.47
CA GLY A 41 -12.96 5.90 -0.47
C GLY A 41 -12.48 5.28 0.85
N GLU A 42 -11.19 4.99 1.00
CA GLU A 42 -10.62 4.44 2.25
C GLU A 42 -9.76 5.49 2.99
N ASP A 43 -9.91 5.57 4.31
CA ASP A 43 -9.21 6.53 5.17
C ASP A 43 -8.52 5.93 6.40
N TRP A 44 -8.65 4.62 6.59
CA TRP A 44 -8.12 3.92 7.75
C TRP A 44 -6.58 3.86 7.78
N PHE A 45 -6.04 3.68 8.99
CA PHE A 45 -4.61 3.48 9.23
C PHE A 45 -4.32 2.12 9.88
N TRP A 46 -3.13 1.60 9.61
CA TRP A 46 -2.62 0.37 10.19
C TRP A 46 -1.22 0.60 10.75
N ASN A 47 -0.98 0.11 11.97
CA ASN A 47 0.31 0.11 12.60
C ASN A 47 0.91 -1.30 12.54
N TYR A 48 1.96 -1.45 11.74
CA TYR A 48 2.68 -2.71 11.60
C TYR A 48 3.34 -3.22 12.89
N ALA A 49 3.80 -2.31 13.77
CA ALA A 49 4.46 -2.69 15.00
C ALA A 49 3.48 -3.23 16.05
N GLU A 50 2.27 -2.68 16.08
CA GLU A 50 1.20 -3.07 17.01
C GLU A 50 0.28 -4.14 16.41
N ASN A 51 0.41 -4.41 15.11
CA ASN A 51 -0.45 -5.32 14.36
C ASN A 51 -1.95 -4.99 14.56
N ALA A 52 -2.27 -3.69 14.50
CA ALA A 52 -3.58 -3.16 14.81
C ALA A 52 -3.95 -1.95 13.94
N TYR A 53 -5.26 -1.72 13.79
CA TYR A 53 -5.79 -0.46 13.27
C TYR A 53 -5.55 0.65 14.29
N VAL A 54 -5.24 1.84 13.79
CA VAL A 54 -5.02 3.03 14.61
C VAL A 54 -5.76 4.21 14.00
N ASP A 55 -6.03 5.22 14.81
CA ASP A 55 -6.52 6.51 14.31
C ASP A 55 -5.35 7.38 13.85
N GLY A 56 -5.60 8.24 12.87
CA GLY A 56 -4.61 9.17 12.33
C GLY A 56 -5.25 10.43 11.78
N PRO A 57 -4.50 11.55 11.71
CA PRO A 57 -5.00 12.77 11.10
C PRO A 57 -5.15 12.59 9.60
N GLU A 58 -5.95 13.46 8.96
CA GLU A 58 -5.94 13.55 7.51
C GLU A 58 -4.52 13.91 7.00
N LEU A 59 -4.03 13.15 6.01
CA LEU A 59 -2.72 13.38 5.42
C LEU A 59 -2.79 14.49 4.38
N ALA A 60 -1.65 15.12 4.04
CA ALA A 60 -1.62 16.07 2.93
C ALA A 60 -2.02 15.39 1.60
N PRO A 61 -2.79 16.05 0.71
CA PRO A 61 -3.16 15.49 -0.59
C PRO A 61 -1.97 14.99 -1.43
N PRO A 62 -2.19 14.03 -2.35
CA PRO A 62 -3.46 13.33 -2.64
C PRO A 62 -3.83 12.29 -1.57
N GLN A 63 -5.13 12.01 -1.41
CA GLN A 63 -5.62 11.00 -0.45
C GLN A 63 -5.65 9.57 -1.00
N HIS A 64 -5.71 9.40 -2.32
CA HIS A 64 -5.77 8.09 -2.97
C HIS A 64 -5.15 8.14 -4.36
N HIS A 65 -4.95 6.98 -4.98
CA HIS A 65 -4.56 6.89 -6.39
C HIS A 65 -5.72 7.29 -7.32
N PRO A 66 -5.47 7.66 -8.59
CA PRO A 66 -6.53 7.96 -9.55
C PRO A 66 -7.55 6.82 -9.69
N GLU A 67 -8.83 7.15 -9.85
CA GLU A 67 -9.91 6.17 -9.98
C GLU A 67 -9.77 5.29 -11.23
N ASP A 68 -9.13 5.81 -12.29
CA ASP A 68 -8.91 5.12 -13.55
C ASP A 68 -7.64 4.23 -13.56
N GLN A 69 -6.91 4.19 -12.44
CA GLN A 69 -5.75 3.34 -12.28
C GLN A 69 -6.18 1.87 -12.10
N PRO A 70 -5.68 0.94 -12.95
CA PRO A 70 -6.00 -0.47 -12.80
C PRO A 70 -5.29 -1.12 -11.61
N VAL A 71 -5.92 -2.16 -11.06
CA VAL A 71 -5.31 -3.13 -10.14
C VAL A 71 -4.68 -4.29 -10.94
N PRO A 72 -3.58 -4.91 -10.48
CA PRO A 72 -2.88 -4.69 -9.22
C PRO A 72 -1.84 -3.55 -9.23
N GLY A 73 -1.67 -2.87 -10.36
CA GLY A 73 -0.69 -1.80 -10.50
C GLY A 73 -0.89 -1.04 -11.80
N PRO A 74 -0.14 0.05 -12.01
CA PRO A 74 -0.34 0.94 -13.14
C PRO A 74 -0.33 0.22 -14.48
N ARG A 75 -1.14 0.73 -15.43
CA ARG A 75 -1.28 0.15 -16.77
C ARG A 75 0.09 -0.04 -17.42
N GLY A 76 0.36 -1.26 -17.90
CA GLY A 76 1.62 -1.63 -18.57
C GLY A 76 2.84 -1.79 -17.66
N ARG A 77 2.71 -1.66 -16.34
CA ARG A 77 3.80 -1.85 -15.36
C ARG A 77 3.73 -3.19 -14.63
N VAL A 78 2.64 -3.92 -14.78
CA VAL A 78 2.44 -5.25 -14.20
C VAL A 78 2.88 -6.30 -15.22
N PRO A 79 3.83 -7.21 -14.87
CA PRO A 79 4.23 -8.32 -15.73
C PRO A 79 3.03 -9.17 -16.14
N THR A 80 3.00 -9.70 -17.36
CA THR A 80 1.85 -10.46 -17.88
C THR A 80 1.55 -11.74 -17.11
N ASP A 81 2.55 -12.32 -16.44
CA ASP A 81 2.48 -13.55 -15.65
C ASP A 81 2.25 -13.31 -14.15
N TRP A 82 1.87 -12.08 -13.75
CA TRP A 82 1.72 -11.72 -12.34
C TRP A 82 0.75 -12.62 -11.55
N ALA A 83 -0.34 -13.05 -12.19
CA ALA A 83 -1.36 -13.87 -11.54
C ALA A 83 -0.83 -15.28 -11.24
N ASP A 84 -0.01 -15.83 -12.13
CA ASP A 84 0.60 -17.15 -11.96
C ASP A 84 1.69 -17.11 -10.88
N ARG A 85 2.49 -16.03 -10.84
CA ARG A 85 3.45 -15.79 -9.75
C ARG A 85 2.77 -15.70 -8.39
N LEU A 86 1.55 -15.16 -8.32
CA LEU A 86 0.79 -15.06 -7.07
C LEU A 86 0.27 -16.44 -6.63
N ARG A 87 -0.19 -17.27 -7.58
CA ARG A 87 -0.71 -18.62 -7.34
C ARG A 87 0.37 -19.64 -6.99
N ALA A 88 1.60 -19.43 -7.46
CA ALA A 88 2.74 -20.29 -7.17
C ALA A 88 3.39 -20.01 -5.79
N ARG A 89 2.80 -19.13 -4.99
CA ARG A 89 3.25 -18.77 -3.64
C ARG A 89 2.82 -19.80 -2.59
#